data_AF-A0A535QAF9-F1
#
_entry.id   AF-A0A535QAF9-F1
#
_cell.length_a   1.000
_cell.length_b   1.000
_cell.length_c   1.000
_cell.angle_alpha   90.00
_cell.angle_beta   90.00
_cell.angle_gamma   90.00
#
_symmetry.space_group_name_H-M   'P 1'
#
loop_
_entity.id
_entity.type
_entity.pdbx_description
1 polymer ?
#
loop_
_entity_poly.entity_id
_entity_poly.type
_entity_poly.pdbx_seq_one_letter_code
_entity_poly.pdbx_strand_id
1 'polypeptide(L)'
;MSRRRFALVGLGLGLAASQAGHLLAYELRYGARAIQVQSAGAHAYFPALVKTGLGAAAAVALIALLVIGFARVAAARPIAREPALSLLRLFAVLYTLQLACFVLQEAAEAAWSGSPGTSPAVLLLWGTAGQLPVALVAALALRWLAMRLGPAIARLRLMLTPVLRRFVYAVTGPAFSPARQVVLASEQVASGFNRRGPPL
;
A
#
# COMPACT_ATOMS: atom_id res chain seq x y z
N MET A 1 3.26 10.72 -6.17
CA MET A 1 1.95 10.03 -6.22
C MET A 1 0.94 10.91 -6.97
N SER A 2 0.05 10.37 -7.82
CA SER A 2 -0.96 11.23 -8.48
C SER A 2 -2.02 11.68 -7.47
N ARG A 3 -2.58 12.89 -7.65
CA ARG A 3 -3.64 13.43 -6.78
C ARG A 3 -4.81 12.47 -6.61
N ARG A 4 -5.20 11.77 -7.68
CA ARG A 4 -6.25 10.74 -7.67
C ARG A 4 -5.93 9.55 -6.77
N ARG A 5 -4.71 8.99 -6.84
CA ARG A 5 -4.30 7.87 -5.97
C ARG A 5 -4.28 8.31 -4.51
N PHE A 6 -3.82 9.53 -4.25
CA PHE A 6 -3.79 10.08 -2.91
C PHE A 6 -5.20 10.22 -2.33
N ALA A 7 -6.15 10.75 -3.11
CA ALA A 7 -7.55 10.85 -2.73
C ALA A 7 -8.18 9.47 -2.45
N LEU A 8 -7.92 8.48 -3.30
CA LEU A 8 -8.45 7.11 -3.11
C LEU A 8 -7.89 6.44 -1.85
N VAL A 9 -6.60 6.58 -1.58
CA VAL A 9 -5.97 6.05 -0.36
C VAL A 9 -6.51 6.78 0.88
N GLY A 10 -6.63 8.10 0.81
CA GLY A 10 -7.19 8.91 1.91
C GLY A 10 -8.65 8.54 2.19
N LEU A 11 -9.45 8.30 1.15
CA LEU A 11 -10.84 7.89 1.29
C LEU A 11 -10.96 6.49 1.89
N GLY A 12 -10.23 5.50 1.35
CA GLY A 12 -10.23 4.14 1.90
C GLY A 12 -9.76 4.09 3.35
N LEU A 13 -8.70 4.82 3.68
CA LEU A 13 -8.19 4.90 5.05
C LEU A 13 -9.18 5.63 5.98
N GLY A 14 -9.80 6.72 5.52
CA GLY A 14 -10.82 7.46 6.27
C GLY A 14 -12.01 6.59 6.63
N LEU A 15 -12.52 5.81 5.68
CA LEU A 15 -13.64 4.87 5.89
C LEU A 15 -13.27 3.71 6.82
N ALA A 16 -12.08 3.13 6.67
CA ALA A 16 -11.65 2.04 7.54
C ALA A 16 -11.38 2.53 8.97
N ALA A 17 -10.74 3.69 9.10
CA ALA A 17 -10.42 4.29 10.39
C ALA A 17 -11.65 4.86 11.10
N SER A 18 -12.71 5.25 10.38
CA SER A 18 -13.94 5.74 11.01
C SER A 18 -14.58 4.70 11.92
N GLN A 19 -14.44 3.42 11.59
CA GLN A 19 -14.93 2.30 12.40
C GLN A 19 -14.19 2.21 13.74
N ALA A 20 -12.88 2.46 13.75
CA ALA A 20 -12.09 2.51 14.97
C ALA A 20 -12.49 3.70 15.86
N GLY A 21 -12.72 4.88 15.26
CA GLY A 21 -13.21 6.04 15.99
C GLY A 21 -14.62 5.86 16.52
N HIS A 22 -15.48 5.12 15.80
CA HIS A 22 -16.83 4.80 16.23
C HIS A 22 -16.81 3.83 17.43
N LEU A 23 -15.93 2.83 17.40
CA LEU A 23 -15.67 1.94 18.54
C LEU A 23 -15.19 2.74 19.75
N LEU A 24 -14.21 3.62 19.56
CA LEU A 24 -13.69 4.47 20.64
C LEU A 24 -14.78 5.38 21.22
N ALA A 25 -15.62 5.99 20.38
CA ALA A 25 -16.75 6.79 20.84
C ALA A 25 -17.71 5.98 21.73
N TYR A 26 -18.01 4.74 21.34
CA TYR A 26 -18.89 3.84 22.10
C TYR A 26 -18.26 3.38 23.41
N GLU A 27 -16.97 3.03 23.41
CA GLU A 27 -16.21 2.69 24.62
C GLU A 27 -16.18 3.85 25.60
N LEU A 28 -15.92 5.07 25.12
CA LEU A 28 -15.93 6.27 25.96
C LEU A 28 -17.32 6.60 26.51
N ARG A 29 -18.38 6.36 25.72
CA ARG A 29 -19.76 6.70 26.09
C ARG A 29 -20.43 5.66 27.00
N TYR A 30 -20.20 4.38 26.74
CA TYR A 30 -20.95 3.27 27.33
C TYR A 30 -20.07 2.32 28.17
N GLY A 31 -18.74 2.50 28.16
CA GLY A 31 -17.79 1.70 28.94
C GLY A 31 -17.95 0.21 28.66
N ALA A 32 -18.01 -0.60 29.72
CA ALA A 32 -18.13 -2.07 29.63
C ALA A 32 -19.35 -2.57 28.82
N ARG A 33 -20.36 -1.72 28.57
CA ARG A 33 -21.55 -2.06 27.78
C ARG A 33 -21.40 -1.72 26.30
N ALA A 34 -20.30 -1.08 25.88
CA ALA A 34 -20.08 -0.61 24.52
C ALA A 34 -20.31 -1.71 23.49
N ILE A 35 -19.66 -2.87 23.64
CA ILE A 35 -19.82 -4.01 22.72
C ILE A 35 -21.27 -4.46 22.65
N GLN A 36 -21.95 -4.62 23.80
CA GLN A 36 -23.35 -5.07 23.82
C GLN A 36 -24.28 -4.09 23.10
N VAL A 37 -24.10 -2.79 23.34
CA VAL A 37 -24.90 -1.74 22.70
C VAL A 37 -24.59 -1.67 21.21
N GLN A 38 -23.33 -1.82 20.83
CA GLN A 38 -22.85 -1.74 19.44
C GLN A 38 -23.06 -3.02 18.64
N SER A 39 -23.40 -4.14 19.28
CA SER A 39 -23.75 -5.39 18.59
C SER A 39 -25.25 -5.67 18.59
N ALA A 40 -26.06 -4.76 19.14
CA ALA A 40 -27.50 -4.93 19.26
C ALA A 40 -28.25 -4.27 18.10
N GLY A 41 -29.43 -4.82 17.76
CA GLY A 41 -30.34 -4.24 16.78
C GLY A 41 -29.69 -4.03 15.41
N ALA A 42 -29.84 -2.82 14.87
CA ALA A 42 -29.31 -2.46 13.55
C ALA A 42 -27.78 -2.55 13.44
N HIS A 43 -27.03 -2.61 14.56
CA HIS A 43 -25.57 -2.65 14.55
C HIS A 43 -24.97 -4.06 14.58
N ALA A 44 -25.77 -5.13 14.43
CA ALA A 44 -25.26 -6.50 14.47
C ALA A 44 -24.15 -6.79 13.44
N TYR A 45 -24.09 -6.03 12.34
CA TYR A 45 -23.03 -6.11 11.32
C TYR A 45 -21.69 -5.50 11.76
N PHE A 46 -21.73 -4.60 12.75
CA PHE A 46 -20.62 -3.74 13.12
C PHE A 46 -19.38 -4.51 13.61
N PRO A 47 -19.49 -5.54 14.50
CA PRO A 47 -18.32 -6.31 14.92
C PRO A 47 -17.56 -6.97 13.77
N ALA A 48 -18.28 -7.48 12.76
CA ALA A 48 -17.68 -8.06 11.57
C ALA A 48 -16.98 -6.99 10.71
N LEU A 49 -17.61 -5.83 10.53
CA LEU A 49 -17.05 -4.72 9.77
C LEU A 49 -15.78 -4.17 10.42
N VAL A 50 -15.77 -3.98 11.74
CA VAL A 50 -14.57 -3.55 12.48
C VAL A 50 -13.45 -4.57 12.33
N LYS A 51 -13.74 -5.84 12.62
CA LYS A 51 -12.73 -6.90 12.61
C LYS A 51 -12.08 -7.06 11.24
N THR A 52 -12.89 -7.03 10.19
CA THR A 52 -12.41 -7.13 8.80
C THR A 52 -11.66 -5.86 8.38
N GLY A 53 -12.19 -4.67 8.71
CA GLY A 53 -11.55 -3.39 8.40
C GLY A 53 -10.20 -3.21 9.07
N LEU A 54 -10.13 -3.46 10.39
CA LEU A 54 -8.88 -3.41 11.16
C LEU A 54 -7.90 -4.50 10.72
N GLY A 55 -8.38 -5.72 10.46
CA GLY A 55 -7.56 -6.82 9.95
C GLY A 55 -6.94 -6.49 8.59
N ALA A 56 -7.72 -5.93 7.66
CA ALA A 56 -7.23 -5.49 6.37
C ALA A 56 -6.22 -4.34 6.50
N ALA A 57 -6.50 -3.35 7.36
CA ALA A 57 -5.56 -2.26 7.64
C ALA A 57 -4.23 -2.77 8.22
N ALA A 58 -4.28 -3.71 9.16
CA ALA A 58 -3.11 -4.35 9.74
C ALA A 58 -2.31 -5.12 8.68
N ALA A 59 -2.96 -5.90 7.82
CA ALA A 59 -2.32 -6.62 6.73
C ALA A 59 -1.60 -5.67 5.75
N VAL A 60 -2.25 -4.58 5.35
CA VAL A 60 -1.63 -3.55 4.47
C VAL A 60 -0.42 -2.90 5.14
N ALA A 61 -0.53 -2.56 6.44
CA ALA A 61 0.58 -2.01 7.19
C ALA A 61 1.76 -2.98 7.27
N LEU A 62 1.51 -4.26 7.56
CA LEU A 62 2.53 -5.31 7.60
C LEU A 62 3.23 -5.47 6.24
N ILE A 63 2.47 -5.54 5.14
CA ILE A 63 3.04 -5.63 3.79
C ILE A 63 3.93 -4.42 3.51
N ALA A 64 3.48 -3.20 3.84
CA ALA A 64 4.28 -2.00 3.65
C ALA A 64 5.57 -2.02 4.48
N LEU A 65 5.50 -2.48 5.73
CA LEU A 65 6.67 -2.64 6.60
C LEU A 65 7.65 -3.67 6.04
N LEU A 66 7.16 -4.80 5.54
CA LEU A 66 7.98 -5.82 4.89
C LEU A 66 8.68 -5.28 3.64
N VAL A 67 7.96 -4.55 2.78
CA VAL A 67 8.54 -3.90 1.59
C VAL A 67 9.64 -2.90 1.98
N ILE A 68 9.37 -2.05 2.98
CA ILE A 68 10.35 -1.06 3.46
C ILE A 68 11.57 -1.76 4.07
N GLY A 69 11.36 -2.78 4.90
CA GLY A 69 12.41 -3.56 5.55
C GLY A 69 13.27 -4.30 4.54
N PHE A 70 12.65 -5.01 3.60
CA PHE A 70 13.32 -5.70 2.52
C PHE A 70 14.15 -4.75 1.65
N ALA A 71 13.58 -3.61 1.24
CA ALA A 71 14.32 -2.59 0.49
C ALA A 71 15.54 -2.08 1.27
N ARG A 72 15.41 -1.86 2.58
CA ARG A 72 16.51 -1.38 3.44
C ARG A 72 17.64 -2.41 3.53
N VAL A 73 17.30 -3.68 3.74
CA VAL A 73 18.27 -4.79 3.81
C VAL A 73 18.98 -4.94 2.45
N ALA A 74 18.20 -4.98 1.37
CA ALA A 74 18.71 -5.16 0.01
C ALA A 74 19.56 -3.98 -0.49
N ALA A 75 19.29 -2.77 -0.01
CA ALA A 75 20.08 -1.59 -0.37
C ALA A 75 21.45 -1.54 0.33
N ALA A 76 21.62 -2.23 1.47
CA ALA A 76 22.80 -2.15 2.35
C ALA A 76 23.20 -0.72 2.79
N ARG A 77 22.32 0.27 2.57
CA ARG A 77 22.52 1.69 2.89
C ARG A 77 21.19 2.38 3.18
N PRO A 78 21.19 3.52 3.88
CA PRO A 78 19.99 4.31 4.11
C PRO A 78 19.32 4.71 2.79
N ILE A 79 18.00 4.55 2.72
CA ILE A 79 17.18 5.01 1.59
C ILE A 79 16.71 6.43 1.90
N ALA A 80 16.96 7.37 0.98
CA ALA A 80 16.48 8.74 1.10
C ALA A 80 14.94 8.76 1.18
N ARG A 81 14.39 9.65 2.01
CA ARG A 81 12.94 9.78 2.23
C ARG A 81 12.35 10.76 1.21
N GLU A 82 11.10 10.55 0.84
CA GLU A 82 10.34 11.56 0.09
C GLU A 82 9.88 12.70 1.01
N PRO A 83 9.67 13.92 0.46
CA PRO A 83 9.10 15.03 1.22
C PRO A 83 7.79 14.65 1.88
N ALA A 84 7.65 15.04 3.15
CA ALA A 84 6.47 14.70 3.93
C ALA A 84 5.24 15.45 3.43
N LEU A 85 4.10 14.74 3.37
CA LEU A 85 2.81 15.37 3.21
C LEU A 85 2.50 16.28 4.42
N SER A 86 1.73 17.35 4.18
CA SER A 86 1.27 18.23 5.25
C SER A 86 0.39 17.45 6.23
N LEU A 87 0.84 17.36 7.48
CA LEU A 87 0.12 16.66 8.54
C LEU A 87 -1.26 17.30 8.78
N LEU A 88 -1.31 18.64 8.84
CA LEU A 88 -2.56 19.36 9.07
C LEU A 88 -3.61 19.08 7.99
N ARG A 89 -3.20 19.06 6.71
CA ARG A 89 -4.11 18.75 5.60
C ARG A 89 -4.60 17.31 5.66
N LEU A 90 -3.70 16.36 5.93
CA LEU A 90 -4.04 14.95 6.08
C LEU A 90 -5.02 14.73 7.24
N PHE A 91 -4.71 15.32 8.39
CA PHE A 91 -5.53 15.26 9.59
C PHE A 91 -6.92 15.85 9.34
N ALA A 92 -7.01 17.05 8.77
CA ALA A 92 -8.29 17.68 8.46
C ALA A 92 -9.15 16.84 7.50
N VAL A 93 -8.56 16.31 6.42
CA VAL A 93 -9.30 15.46 5.47
C VAL A 93 -9.80 14.19 6.15
N LEU A 94 -8.93 13.49 6.88
CA LEU A 94 -9.29 12.23 7.53
C LEU A 94 -10.33 12.44 8.63
N TYR A 95 -10.17 13.48 9.45
CA TYR A 95 -11.13 13.84 10.49
C TYR A 95 -12.49 14.16 9.92
N THR A 96 -12.57 15.00 8.88
CA THR A 96 -13.85 15.35 8.25
C THR A 96 -14.54 14.13 7.65
N LEU A 97 -13.80 13.25 6.95
CA LEU A 97 -14.35 12.02 6.41
C LEU A 97 -14.87 11.10 7.52
N GLN A 98 -14.06 10.90 8.56
CA GLN A 98 -14.41 10.05 9.69
C GLN A 98 -15.65 10.55 10.44
N LEU A 99 -15.72 11.85 10.72
CA LEU A 99 -16.86 12.47 11.39
C LEU A 99 -18.12 12.40 10.53
N ALA A 100 -18.01 12.64 9.22
CA ALA A 100 -19.14 12.50 8.30
C ALA A 100 -19.67 11.06 8.28
N CYS A 101 -18.78 10.05 8.25
CA CYS A 101 -19.19 8.65 8.35
C CYS A 101 -19.89 8.34 9.66
N PHE A 102 -19.34 8.79 10.78
CA PHE A 102 -19.95 8.59 12.10
C PHE A 102 -21.37 9.15 12.15
N VAL A 103 -21.55 10.40 11.71
CA VAL A 103 -22.88 11.05 11.68
C VAL A 103 -23.85 10.31 10.76
N LEU A 104 -23.38 9.88 9.58
CA LEU A 104 -24.21 9.13 8.63
C LEU A 104 -24.63 7.76 9.18
N GLN A 105 -23.73 7.05 9.87
CA GLN A 105 -24.02 5.75 10.49
C GLN A 105 -25.11 5.90 11.56
N GLU A 106 -24.91 6.79 12.52
CA GLU A 106 -25.87 7.03 13.61
C GLU A 106 -27.23 7.52 13.08
N ALA A 107 -27.23 8.36 12.03
CA ALA A 107 -28.46 8.84 11.41
C ALA A 107 -29.21 7.72 10.66
N ALA A 108 -28.49 6.89 9.88
CA ALA A 108 -29.07 5.76 9.18
C ALA A 108 -29.65 4.73 10.15
N GLU A 109 -28.98 4.49 11.27
CA GLU A 109 -29.42 3.53 12.28
C GLU A 109 -30.62 4.03 13.07
N ALA A 110 -30.68 5.32 13.41
CA ALA A 110 -31.88 5.93 13.98
C ALA A 110 -33.07 5.79 13.02
N ALA A 111 -32.85 6.04 11.73
CA ALA A 111 -33.89 5.90 10.70
C ALA A 111 -34.36 4.44 10.55
N TRP A 112 -33.45 3.46 10.53
CA TRP A 112 -33.81 2.04 10.39
C TRP A 112 -34.46 1.44 11.64
N SER A 113 -34.06 1.90 12.83
CA SER A 113 -34.62 1.41 14.09
C SER A 113 -35.93 2.10 14.49
N GLY A 114 -36.33 3.16 13.78
CA GLY A 114 -37.47 4.01 14.15
C GLY A 114 -37.26 4.75 15.47
N SER A 115 -36.02 4.80 15.98
CA SER A 115 -35.67 5.47 17.23
C SER A 115 -35.62 6.99 17.02
N PRO A 116 -36.02 7.81 18.01
CA PRO A 116 -35.67 9.21 18.00
C PRO A 116 -34.15 9.35 17.85
N GLY A 117 -33.72 10.13 16.87
CA GLY A 117 -32.31 10.35 16.58
C GLY A 117 -31.59 11.04 17.74
N THR A 118 -30.31 10.75 17.88
CA THR A 118 -29.44 11.46 18.82
C THR A 118 -29.37 12.94 18.46
N SER A 119 -29.41 13.83 19.46
CA SER A 119 -29.32 15.27 19.19
C SER A 119 -28.00 15.62 18.48
N PRO A 120 -27.99 16.63 17.59
CA PRO A 120 -26.78 17.01 16.85
C PRO A 120 -25.59 17.34 17.75
N ALA A 121 -25.84 17.97 18.90
CA ALA A 121 -24.79 18.29 19.88
C ALA A 121 -24.14 17.03 20.46
N VAL A 122 -24.93 16.00 20.76
CA VAL A 122 -24.42 14.72 21.30
C VAL A 122 -23.68 13.93 20.21
N LEU A 123 -24.17 13.95 18.96
CA LEU A 123 -23.46 13.36 17.82
C LEU A 123 -22.10 14.02 17.59
N LEU A 124 -22.03 15.36 17.61
CA LEU A 124 -20.79 16.08 17.43
C LEU A 124 -19.82 15.86 18.60
N LEU A 125 -20.31 15.82 19.84
CA LEU A 125 -19.48 15.57 21.01
C LEU A 125 -18.81 14.20 20.93
N TRP A 126 -19.59 13.13 20.79
CA TRP A 126 -19.05 11.77 20.79
C TRP A 126 -18.32 11.43 19.49
N GLY A 127 -18.81 11.94 18.36
CA GLY A 127 -18.12 11.85 17.08
C GLY A 127 -16.75 12.51 17.15
N THR A 128 -16.64 13.71 17.73
CA THR A 128 -15.33 14.37 17.90
C THR A 128 -14.44 13.57 18.85
N ALA A 129 -14.96 13.14 20.00
CA ALA A 129 -14.20 12.41 21.01
C ALA A 129 -13.60 11.10 20.48
N GLY A 130 -14.34 10.37 19.64
CA GLY A 130 -13.87 9.13 19.02
C GLY A 130 -13.01 9.35 17.77
N GLN A 131 -13.44 10.21 16.84
CA GLN A 131 -12.81 10.33 15.53
C GLN A 131 -11.53 11.19 15.55
N LEU A 132 -11.44 12.20 16.40
CA LEU A 132 -10.28 13.10 16.45
C LEU A 132 -8.94 12.38 16.77
N PRO A 133 -8.83 11.56 17.83
CA PRO A 133 -7.58 10.84 18.11
C PRO A 133 -7.24 9.82 17.01
N VAL A 134 -8.24 9.14 16.46
CA VAL A 134 -8.04 8.14 15.40
C VAL A 134 -7.59 8.79 14.09
N ALA A 135 -8.17 9.93 13.71
CA ALA A 135 -7.75 10.72 12.56
C ALA A 135 -6.30 11.19 12.68
N LEU A 136 -5.87 11.59 13.88
CA LEU A 136 -4.47 11.99 14.13
C LEU A 136 -3.51 10.82 13.92
N VAL A 137 -3.80 9.66 14.51
CA VAL A 137 -2.98 8.44 14.34
C VAL A 137 -2.93 8.02 12.88
N ALA A 138 -4.08 8.00 12.20
CA ALA A 138 -4.17 7.67 10.78
C ALA A 138 -3.37 8.65 9.90
N ALA A 139 -3.42 9.95 10.20
CA ALA A 139 -2.65 10.97 9.48
C ALA A 139 -1.14 10.79 9.68
N LEU A 140 -0.70 10.50 10.91
CA LEU A 140 0.70 10.22 11.22
C LEU A 140 1.19 8.94 10.52
N ALA A 141 0.40 7.87 10.56
CA ALA A 141 0.72 6.60 9.91
C ALA A 141 0.81 6.77 8.39
N LEU A 142 -0.17 7.44 7.77
CA LEU A 142 -0.18 7.68 6.32
C LEU A 142 0.99 8.58 5.90
N ARG A 143 1.28 9.64 6.66
CA ARG A 143 2.44 10.50 6.42
C ARG A 143 3.75 9.69 6.50
N TRP A 144 3.90 8.85 7.52
CA TRP A 144 5.07 7.99 7.70
C TRP A 144 5.26 7.00 6.57
N LEU A 145 4.18 6.31 6.17
CA LEU A 145 4.18 5.35 5.07
C LEU A 145 4.51 6.02 3.74
N ALA A 146 3.89 7.16 3.46
CA ALA A 146 4.11 7.90 2.22
C ALA A 146 5.58 8.30 2.03
N MET A 147 6.25 8.76 3.11
CA MET A 147 7.66 9.15 3.06
C MET A 147 8.63 8.00 2.77
N ARG A 148 8.24 6.74 3.05
CA ARG A 148 9.14 5.58 3.04
C ARG A 148 8.84 4.58 1.96
N LEU A 149 7.56 4.36 1.65
CA LEU A 149 7.13 3.31 0.73
C LEU A 149 7.48 3.64 -0.72
N GLY A 150 7.33 4.90 -1.14
CA GLY A 150 7.71 5.36 -2.49
C GLY A 150 9.20 5.08 -2.81
N PRO A 151 10.14 5.58 -1.99
CA PRO A 151 11.56 5.30 -2.15
C PRO A 151 11.92 3.81 -2.07
N ALA A 152 11.28 3.06 -1.16
CA ALA A 152 11.50 1.62 -1.04
C ALA A 152 11.11 0.88 -2.33
N ILE A 153 9.92 1.15 -2.87
CA ILE A 153 9.46 0.56 -4.14
C ILE A 153 10.36 0.97 -5.30
N ALA A 154 10.75 2.24 -5.39
CA ALA A 154 11.65 2.72 -6.42
C ALA A 154 13.00 1.98 -6.37
N ARG A 155 13.55 1.76 -5.17
CA ARG A 155 14.79 1.02 -4.99
C ARG A 155 14.65 -0.44 -5.42
N LEU A 156 13.59 -1.11 -5.00
CA LEU A 156 13.34 -2.51 -5.40
C LEU A 156 13.18 -2.65 -6.92
N ARG A 157 12.49 -1.72 -7.57
CA ARG A 157 12.38 -1.70 -9.04
C ARG A 157 13.74 -1.60 -9.71
N LEU A 158 14.61 -0.69 -9.24
CA LEU A 158 15.96 -0.55 -9.78
C LEU A 158 16.80 -1.83 -9.59
N MET A 159 16.62 -2.54 -8.48
CA MET A 159 17.33 -3.81 -8.22
C MET A 159 16.80 -4.97 -9.05
N LEU A 160 15.48 -5.05 -9.25
CA LEU A 160 14.84 -6.14 -9.97
C LEU A 160 14.91 -5.97 -11.49
N THR A 161 15.00 -4.75 -12.01
CA THR A 161 14.99 -4.49 -13.46
C THR A 161 16.13 -5.21 -14.21
N PRO A 162 17.40 -5.22 -13.73
CA PRO A 162 18.47 -5.97 -14.37
C PRO A 162 18.26 -7.49 -14.31
N VAL A 163 17.76 -8.01 -13.18
CA VAL A 163 17.48 -9.45 -12.99
C VAL A 163 16.38 -9.91 -13.94
N LEU A 164 15.28 -9.15 -14.02
CA LEU A 164 14.17 -9.42 -14.92
C LEU A 164 14.61 -9.35 -16.39
N ARG A 165 15.42 -8.36 -16.77
CA ARG A 165 15.96 -8.28 -18.14
C ARG A 165 16.85 -9.47 -18.48
N ARG A 166 17.75 -9.89 -17.57
CA ARG A 166 18.60 -11.07 -17.77
C ARG A 166 17.78 -12.35 -17.88
N PHE A 167 16.75 -12.52 -17.06
CA PHE A 167 15.85 -13.66 -17.15
C PHE A 167 15.11 -13.69 -18.49
N VAL A 168 14.57 -12.55 -18.93
CA VAL A 168 13.93 -12.45 -20.26
C VAL A 168 14.92 -12.83 -21.35
N TYR A 169 16.14 -12.28 -21.37
CA TYR A 169 17.16 -12.65 -22.38
C TYR A 169 17.57 -14.12 -22.33
N ALA A 170 17.60 -14.74 -21.14
CA ALA A 170 17.94 -16.16 -20.99
C ALA A 170 16.80 -17.09 -21.45
N VAL A 171 15.53 -16.71 -21.21
CA VAL A 171 14.34 -17.46 -21.64
C VAL A 171 14.03 -17.24 -23.12
N THR A 172 14.29 -16.04 -23.65
CA THR A 172 14.35 -15.76 -25.09
C THR A 172 15.72 -16.10 -25.66
N GLY A 173 16.41 -17.10 -25.11
CA GLY A 173 17.66 -17.62 -25.64
C GLY A 173 17.54 -17.79 -27.15
N PRO A 174 18.62 -17.53 -27.91
CA PRO A 174 18.53 -17.44 -29.35
C PRO A 174 17.93 -18.73 -29.87
N ALA A 175 16.93 -18.62 -30.75
CA ALA A 175 16.65 -19.69 -31.67
C ALA A 175 17.99 -20.01 -32.32
N PHE A 176 18.61 -21.12 -31.90
CA PHE A 176 19.80 -21.66 -32.51
C PHE A 176 19.37 -21.98 -33.93
N SER A 177 19.52 -21.01 -34.84
CA SER A 177 19.53 -21.32 -36.26
C SER A 177 20.78 -22.17 -36.41
N PRO A 178 20.68 -23.48 -36.70
CA PRO A 178 21.87 -24.26 -36.98
C PRO A 178 22.50 -23.56 -38.17
N ALA A 179 23.63 -22.88 -37.92
CA ALA A 179 24.40 -22.24 -38.97
C ALA A 179 24.57 -23.30 -40.05
N ARG A 180 24.05 -23.03 -41.26
CA ARG A 180 24.37 -23.81 -42.45
C ARG A 180 25.88 -23.96 -42.41
N GLN A 181 26.32 -25.22 -42.38
CA GLN A 181 27.71 -25.61 -42.49
C GLN A 181 28.40 -24.66 -43.45
N VAL A 182 29.26 -23.79 -42.91
CA VAL A 182 30.23 -23.08 -43.73
C VAL A 182 31.15 -24.19 -44.19
N VAL A 183 30.88 -24.70 -45.39
CA VAL A 183 31.82 -25.53 -46.14
C VAL A 183 33.04 -24.63 -46.30
N LEU A 184 34.03 -24.82 -45.43
CA LEU A 184 35.36 -24.30 -45.64
C LEU A 184 35.85 -24.97 -46.92
N ALA A 185 35.80 -24.22 -48.03
CA ALA A 185 36.35 -24.64 -49.29
C ALA A 185 37.83 -24.97 -49.05
N SER A 186 38.17 -26.24 -49.21
CA SER A 186 39.49 -26.83 -49.06
C SER A 186 40.56 -26.24 -50.00
N GLU A 187 40.20 -25.27 -50.83
CA GLU A 187 41.11 -24.61 -51.78
C GLU A 187 42.02 -23.56 -51.13
N GLN A 188 41.66 -22.99 -49.97
CA GLN A 188 42.50 -21.96 -49.34
C GLN A 188 43.71 -22.51 -48.56
N VAL A 189 43.78 -23.82 -48.29
CA VAL A 189 44.92 -24.45 -47.60
C VAL A 189 46.06 -24.80 -48.58
N ALA A 190 45.78 -24.88 -49.88
CA ALA A 190 46.76 -25.29 -50.89
C ALA A 190 47.74 -24.17 -51.33
N SER A 191 47.46 -22.89 -51.02
CA SER A 191 48.32 -21.76 -51.44
C SER A 191 49.52 -21.49 -50.53
N GLY A 192 49.60 -22.16 -49.36
CA GLY A 192 50.66 -21.95 -48.37
C GLY A 192 51.92 -22.80 -48.54
N PHE A 193 51.92 -23.81 -49.42
CA PHE A 193 52.97 -24.84 -49.45
C PHE A 193 53.95 -24.77 -50.63
N ASN A 194 54.08 -23.62 -51.29
CA ASN A 194 55.10 -23.43 -52.33
C ASN A 194 55.95 -22.19 -52.07
N ARG A 195 57.04 -22.35 -51.32
CA ARG A 195 58.31 -21.62 -51.52
C ARG A 195 59.38 -22.09 -50.53
N ARG A 196 60.33 -22.90 -51.04
CA ARG A 196 61.79 -22.71 -50.94
C ARG A 196 62.48 -23.94 -51.55
N GLY A 197 63.01 -23.79 -52.75
CA GLY A 197 64.11 -24.63 -53.22
C GLY A 197 65.41 -24.23 -52.52
N PRO A 198 66.43 -25.11 -52.50
CA PRO A 198 67.69 -24.83 -51.82
C PRO A 198 68.56 -23.85 -52.64
N PRO A 199 69.40 -23.02 -51.99
CA PRO A 199 70.47 -22.33 -52.69
C PRO A 199 71.63 -23.30 -52.94
N LEU A 200 72.34 -23.05 -54.06
CA LEU A 200 73.48 -23.78 -54.66
C LEU A 200 74.28 -24.71 -53.75
#